data_AF-A0A9Y3VU03-F1
#
_entry.id   AF-A0A9Y3VU03-F1
#
_cell.length_a   1.000
_cell.length_b   1.000
_cell.length_c   1.000
_cell.angle_alpha   90.00
_cell.angle_beta   90.00
_cell.angle_gamma   90.00
#
_symmetry.space_group_name_H-M   'P 1'
#
loop_
_entity.id
_entity.type
_entity.pdbx_description
1 polymer ?
#
loop_
_entity_poly.entity_id
_entity_poly.type
_entity_poly.pdbx_seq_one_letter_code
_entity_poly.pdbx_strand_id
1 'polypeptide(L)'
;MKLPAISIASTPVCIPRAPQGRCLVDTTVKFPVISDSAQFWKSNQSIPRLNPLHPPFVHKRTVSLETPDVHQHNHQRTLIMQRKEHYRYHQVWRKPFYGTSSEREEYRKELREQLKRQIEEKCAAIKLQLANKIKEAETLREADRLDLASEREQRIQHSKAMAVYRDENKRLMEQSWRDRALTRSQEALNERELLRLNPINWSGTLK
;
A
#
# COMPACT_ATOMS: atom_id res chain seq x y z
N MET A 1 -25.27 -19.11 -8.87
CA MET A 1 -24.79 -17.71 -8.90
C MET A 1 -24.13 -17.47 -10.25
N LYS A 2 -24.80 -16.76 -11.17
CA LYS A 2 -24.30 -16.46 -12.52
C LYS A 2 -23.56 -15.12 -12.49
N LEU A 3 -22.29 -15.09 -12.90
CA LEU A 3 -21.53 -13.85 -13.06
C LEU A 3 -21.93 -13.15 -14.37
N PRO A 4 -21.99 -11.81 -14.41
CA PRO A 4 -22.33 -11.08 -15.63
C PRO A 4 -21.18 -11.13 -16.64
N ALA A 5 -21.52 -11.42 -17.90
CA ALA A 5 -20.59 -11.39 -19.01
C ALA A 5 -20.24 -9.94 -19.37
N ILE A 6 -18.96 -9.60 -19.33
CA ILE A 6 -18.45 -8.28 -19.70
C ILE A 6 -18.29 -8.27 -21.22
N SER A 7 -19.18 -7.55 -21.91
CA SER A 7 -19.09 -7.28 -23.35
C SER A 7 -18.18 -6.08 -23.57
N ILE A 8 -17.04 -6.30 -24.22
CA ILE A 8 -16.10 -5.23 -24.56
C ILE A 8 -16.51 -4.69 -25.93
N ALA A 9 -16.92 -3.42 -25.98
CA ALA A 9 -17.28 -2.74 -27.22
C ALA A 9 -16.05 -2.66 -28.14
N SER A 10 -16.08 -3.39 -29.25
CA SER A 10 -15.07 -3.34 -30.30
C SER A 10 -15.15 -1.98 -30.99
N THR A 11 -14.14 -1.14 -30.78
CA THR A 11 -14.01 0.14 -31.49
C THR A 11 -13.46 -0.15 -32.88
N PRO A 12 -14.13 0.27 -33.97
CA PRO A 12 -13.61 0.05 -35.31
C PRO A 12 -12.35 0.90 -35.53
N VAL A 13 -11.26 0.24 -35.94
CA VAL A 13 -10.00 0.88 -36.32
C VAL A 13 -10.22 1.59 -37.66
N CYS A 14 -10.33 2.92 -37.63
CA CYS A 14 -10.27 3.74 -38.84
C CYS A 14 -8.80 3.86 -39.28
N ILE A 15 -8.46 3.23 -40.42
CA ILE A 15 -7.16 3.39 -41.07
C ILE A 15 -7.21 4.68 -41.91
N PRO A 16 -6.42 5.73 -41.62
CA PRO A 16 -6.34 6.88 -42.49
C PRO A 16 -5.60 6.50 -43.78
N ARG A 17 -6.30 6.68 -44.91
CA ARG A 17 -5.77 6.50 -46.26
C ARG A 17 -4.76 7.62 -46.55
N ALA A 18 -3.52 7.27 -46.86
CA ALA A 18 -2.47 8.23 -47.21
C ALA A 18 -2.84 9.01 -48.49
N PRO A 19 -2.56 10.33 -48.57
CA PRO A 19 -2.66 11.06 -49.83
C PRO A 19 -1.52 10.64 -50.76
N GLN A 20 -1.88 10.11 -51.93
CA GLN A 20 -0.96 9.94 -53.07
C GLN A 20 -0.63 11.33 -53.64
N GLY A 21 0.44 11.94 -53.14
CA GLY A 21 1.07 13.11 -53.76
C GLY A 21 2.21 12.66 -54.66
N ARG A 22 1.98 12.63 -55.98
CA ARG A 22 3.04 12.61 -56.97
C ARG A 22 3.63 14.02 -57.08
N CYS A 23 4.90 14.20 -56.75
CA CYS A 23 5.67 15.37 -57.18
C CYS A 23 6.97 14.86 -57.81
N LEU A 24 7.05 14.96 -59.14
CA LEU A 24 8.30 14.90 -59.89
C LEU A 24 9.10 16.15 -59.53
N VAL A 25 10.29 15.99 -58.97
CA VAL A 25 11.24 17.09 -58.78
C VAL A 25 12.23 17.02 -59.93
N ASP A 26 11.92 17.75 -61.00
CA ASP A 26 12.87 18.01 -62.09
C ASP A 26 13.99 18.89 -61.54
N THR A 27 15.19 18.31 -61.43
CA THR A 27 16.38 19.06 -61.00
C THR A 27 17.02 19.66 -62.25
N THR A 28 16.51 20.80 -62.73
CA THR A 28 17.21 21.56 -63.78
C THR A 28 18.30 22.42 -63.14
N VAL A 29 19.53 21.93 -63.19
CA VAL A 29 20.73 22.70 -62.86
C VAL A 29 20.91 23.76 -63.94
N LYS A 30 20.48 25.01 -63.68
CA LYS A 30 20.83 26.15 -64.54
C LYS A 30 22.20 26.68 -64.13
N PHE A 31 23.19 26.45 -64.99
CA PHE A 31 24.46 27.17 -64.93
C PHE A 31 24.24 28.65 -65.32
N PRO A 32 24.97 29.60 -64.73
CA PRO A 32 24.90 30.99 -65.16
C PRO A 32 25.51 31.12 -66.55
N VAL A 33 24.71 31.60 -67.50
CA VAL A 33 25.20 32.07 -68.79
C VAL A 33 26.03 33.32 -68.52
N ILE A 34 27.34 33.21 -68.69
CA ILE A 34 28.23 34.36 -68.76
C ILE A 34 27.89 35.05 -70.10
N SER A 35 27.15 36.15 -70.04
CA SER A 35 26.97 37.03 -71.20
C SER A 35 28.30 37.72 -71.48
N ASP A 36 28.98 37.31 -72.55
CA ASP A 36 30.07 38.06 -73.16
C ASP A 36 29.51 39.35 -73.77
N SER A 37 29.38 40.40 -72.97
CA SER A 37 29.32 41.77 -73.44
C SER A 37 30.72 42.40 -73.41
N ALA A 38 31.69 41.70 -74.00
CA ALA A 38 33.02 42.22 -74.27
C ALA A 38 33.20 42.37 -75.79
N GLN A 39 32.37 43.19 -76.42
CA GLN A 39 32.69 43.69 -77.76
C GLN A 39 32.10 45.07 -77.98
N PHE A 40 32.93 45.92 -78.61
CA PHE A 40 32.78 47.37 -78.80
C PHE A 40 32.99 48.14 -77.49
N TRP A 41 33.92 49.08 -77.31
CA TRP A 41 34.40 50.12 -78.21
C TRP A 41 35.85 50.50 -77.83
N LYS A 42 36.79 50.40 -78.78
CA LYS A 42 37.98 51.25 -78.82
C LYS A 42 38.05 51.91 -80.20
N SER A 43 37.14 52.85 -80.42
CA SER A 43 37.35 53.99 -81.30
C SER A 43 37.26 55.22 -80.41
N ASN A 44 38.20 56.16 -80.57
CA ASN A 44 38.33 57.36 -79.75
C ASN A 44 37.02 58.17 -79.73
N GLN A 45 36.32 58.16 -78.59
CA GLN A 45 35.22 59.10 -78.31
C GLN A 45 35.29 59.57 -76.86
N SER A 46 35.11 60.87 -76.67
CA SER A 46 35.22 61.59 -75.41
C SER A 46 34.38 60.98 -74.29
N ILE A 47 34.88 61.05 -73.05
CA ILE A 47 34.12 60.68 -71.84
C ILE A 47 32.74 61.40 -71.88
N PRO A 48 31.62 60.67 -71.93
CA PRO A 48 30.30 61.29 -71.87
C PRO A 48 30.10 61.92 -70.49
N ARG A 49 29.57 63.14 -70.47
CA ARG A 49 29.32 63.95 -69.25
C ARG A 49 28.42 63.15 -68.29
N LEU A 50 28.97 62.72 -67.16
CA LEU A 50 28.25 61.95 -66.14
C LEU A 50 27.08 62.78 -65.59
N ASN A 51 25.84 62.26 -65.64
CA ASN A 51 24.68 62.90 -65.03
C ASN A 51 24.66 62.60 -63.52
N PRO A 52 24.91 63.56 -62.62
CA PRO A 52 24.99 63.32 -61.19
C PRO A 52 23.62 62.96 -60.55
N LEU A 53 22.52 63.10 -61.28
CA LEU A 53 21.18 62.78 -60.81
C LEU A 53 20.71 61.36 -61.16
N HIS A 54 21.56 60.54 -61.80
CA HIS A 54 21.18 59.18 -62.14
C HIS A 54 21.57 58.20 -61.01
N PRO A 55 20.62 57.40 -60.47
CA PRO A 55 20.94 56.46 -59.40
C PRO A 55 21.97 55.43 -59.87
N PRO A 56 22.96 55.09 -59.03
CA PRO A 56 24.11 54.31 -59.47
C PRO A 56 23.72 52.85 -59.74
N PHE A 57 24.20 52.30 -60.86
CA PHE A 57 23.97 50.92 -61.33
C PHE A 57 24.67 49.84 -60.49
N VAL A 58 24.94 50.09 -59.20
CA VAL A 58 25.61 49.10 -58.35
C VAL A 58 24.60 48.07 -57.88
N HIS A 59 24.82 46.82 -58.23
CA HIS A 59 24.04 45.70 -57.72
C HIS A 59 24.17 45.65 -56.20
N LYS A 60 23.08 45.92 -55.47
CA LYS A 60 23.07 45.81 -54.01
C LYS A 60 23.31 44.34 -53.64
N ARG A 61 24.32 44.04 -52.82
CA ARG A 61 24.54 42.70 -52.26
C ARG A 61 23.35 42.35 -51.36
N THR A 62 22.54 41.39 -51.77
CA THR A 62 21.53 40.77 -50.91
C THR A 62 22.26 39.88 -49.92
N VAL A 63 22.43 40.35 -48.67
CA VAL A 63 22.96 39.53 -47.58
C VAL A 63 21.78 38.84 -46.91
N SER A 64 21.64 37.53 -47.07
CA SER A 64 20.68 36.75 -46.30
C SER A 64 21.17 36.65 -44.85
N LEU A 65 20.38 37.16 -43.90
CA LEU A 65 20.60 36.99 -42.46
C LEU A 65 20.16 35.61 -41.95
N GLU A 66 19.73 34.73 -42.84
CA GLU A 66 19.27 33.40 -42.50
C GLU A 66 20.44 32.55 -42.03
N THR A 67 20.25 31.77 -40.96
CA THR A 67 21.22 30.81 -40.43
C THR A 67 20.78 29.37 -40.75
N PRO A 68 20.66 29.00 -42.04
CA PRO A 68 20.05 27.73 -42.47
C PRO A 68 20.75 26.52 -41.87
N ASP A 69 22.08 26.54 -41.74
CA ASP A 69 22.86 25.44 -41.17
C ASP A 69 22.52 25.18 -39.69
N VAL A 70 22.36 26.25 -38.90
CA VAL A 70 21.99 26.15 -37.47
C VAL A 70 20.55 25.68 -37.32
N HIS A 71 19.64 26.17 -38.18
CA HIS A 71 18.25 25.70 -38.20
C HIS A 71 18.16 24.23 -38.60
N GLN A 72 18.93 23.79 -39.59
CA GLN A 72 19.01 22.40 -40.02
C GLN A 72 19.56 21.51 -38.90
N HIS A 73 20.62 21.94 -38.21
CA HIS A 73 21.17 21.22 -37.06
C HIS A 73 20.14 21.05 -35.93
N ASN A 74 19.45 22.14 -35.55
CA ASN A 74 18.43 22.11 -34.51
C ASN A 74 17.23 21.23 -34.88
N HIS A 75 16.83 21.24 -36.15
CA HIS A 75 15.78 20.37 -36.67
C HIS A 75 16.18 18.90 -36.57
N GLN A 76 17.39 18.54 -37.01
CA GLN A 76 17.93 17.18 -36.90
C GLN A 76 18.01 16.71 -35.44
N ARG A 77 18.49 17.57 -34.54
CA ARG A 77 18.56 17.28 -33.10
C ARG A 77 17.17 16.97 -32.52
N THR A 78 16.16 17.75 -32.90
CA THR A 78 14.78 17.58 -32.45
C THR A 78 14.22 16.22 -32.89
N LEU A 79 14.41 15.85 -34.15
CA LEU A 79 13.99 14.55 -34.68
C LEU A 79 14.69 13.38 -33.98
N ILE A 80 15.99 13.50 -33.70
CA ILE A 80 16.73 12.47 -32.96
C ILE A 80 16.16 12.31 -31.54
N MET A 81 15.87 13.41 -30.84
CA MET A 81 15.29 13.34 -29.50
C MET A 81 13.88 12.72 -29.52
N GLN A 82 13.03 13.11 -30.46
CA GLN A 82 11.69 12.52 -30.61
C GLN A 82 11.76 11.02 -30.86
N ARG A 83 12.66 10.58 -31.75
CA ARG A 83 12.86 9.14 -32.02
C ARG A 83 13.35 8.40 -30.78
N LYS A 84 14.32 8.95 -30.05
CA LYS A 84 14.82 8.35 -28.80
C LYS A 84 13.72 8.19 -27.76
N GLU A 85 12.89 9.22 -27.59
CA GLU A 85 11.78 9.18 -26.64
C GLU A 85 10.73 8.14 -27.03
N HIS A 86 10.37 8.10 -28.32
CA HIS A 86 9.50 7.07 -28.88
C HIS A 86 10.06 5.66 -28.59
N TYR A 87 11.34 5.41 -28.89
CA TYR A 87 11.96 4.12 -28.57
C TYR A 87 11.93 3.79 -27.07
N ARG A 88 12.24 4.76 -26.19
CA ARG A 88 12.20 4.57 -24.74
C ARG A 88 10.82 4.16 -24.26
N TYR A 89 9.78 4.89 -24.68
CA TYR A 89 8.40 4.62 -24.29
C TYR A 89 7.91 3.26 -24.81
N HIS A 90 8.36 2.85 -26.00
CA HIS A 90 7.90 1.63 -26.65
C HIS A 90 8.70 0.36 -26.31
N GLN A 91 9.87 0.49 -25.68
CA GLN A 91 10.77 -0.64 -25.42
C GLN A 91 10.11 -1.77 -24.62
N VAL A 92 9.29 -1.45 -23.62
CA VAL A 92 8.73 -2.45 -22.69
C VAL A 92 7.69 -3.34 -23.39
N TRP A 93 6.77 -2.76 -24.15
CA TRP A 93 5.69 -3.49 -24.83
C TRP A 93 6.07 -3.98 -26.23
N ARG A 94 7.22 -3.53 -26.75
CA ARG A 94 7.81 -4.14 -27.94
C ARG A 94 8.23 -5.58 -27.68
N LYS A 95 8.85 -5.88 -26.54
CA LYS A 95 9.45 -7.20 -26.26
C LYS A 95 8.49 -8.39 -26.43
N PRO A 96 7.24 -8.35 -25.95
CA PRO A 96 6.33 -9.49 -26.08
C PRO A 96 5.84 -9.75 -27.52
N PHE A 97 5.66 -8.70 -28.33
CA PHE A 97 4.97 -8.81 -29.63
C PHE A 97 5.89 -8.58 -30.84
N TYR A 98 6.81 -7.61 -30.74
CA TYR A 98 7.66 -7.11 -31.82
C TYR A 98 9.17 -7.27 -31.53
N GLY A 99 9.50 -8.06 -30.50
CA GLY A 99 10.86 -8.42 -30.15
C GLY A 99 11.42 -9.53 -31.04
N THR A 100 12.73 -9.69 -30.99
CA THR A 100 13.42 -10.87 -31.52
C THR A 100 12.93 -12.15 -30.84
N SER A 101 13.20 -13.31 -31.44
CA SER A 101 12.77 -14.60 -30.87
C SER A 101 13.30 -14.81 -29.45
N SER A 102 14.55 -14.42 -29.19
CA SER A 102 15.18 -14.49 -27.87
C SER A 102 14.49 -13.58 -26.84
N GLU A 103 14.27 -12.30 -27.18
CA GLU A 103 13.62 -11.34 -26.29
C GLU A 103 12.20 -11.78 -25.90
N ARG A 104 11.46 -12.40 -26.83
CA ARG A 104 10.14 -12.96 -26.55
C ARG A 104 10.21 -14.15 -25.59
N GLU A 105 11.22 -15.02 -25.72
CA GLU A 105 11.39 -16.13 -24.80
C GLU A 105 11.83 -15.68 -23.41
N GLU A 106 12.73 -14.70 -23.32
CA GLU A 106 13.13 -14.09 -22.05
C GLU A 106 11.94 -13.49 -21.32
N TYR A 107 11.07 -12.74 -22.02
CA TYR A 107 9.86 -12.19 -21.43
C TYR A 107 8.92 -13.29 -20.91
N ARG A 108 8.69 -14.35 -21.70
CA ARG A 108 7.86 -15.50 -21.26
C ARG A 108 8.47 -16.21 -20.05
N LYS A 109 9.81 -16.35 -20.01
CA LYS A 109 10.53 -16.93 -18.88
C LYS A 109 10.36 -16.06 -17.63
N GLU A 110 10.57 -14.75 -17.75
CA GLU A 110 10.40 -13.82 -16.63
C GLU A 110 8.98 -13.87 -16.06
N LEU A 111 7.97 -13.90 -16.94
CA LEU A 111 6.57 -14.02 -16.51
C LEU A 111 6.30 -15.31 -15.72
N ARG A 112 6.84 -16.45 -16.19
CA ARG A 112 6.76 -17.72 -15.44
C ARG A 112 7.46 -17.63 -14.09
N GLU A 113 8.62 -17.00 -14.04
CA GLU A 113 9.41 -16.83 -12.80
C GLU A 113 8.69 -15.93 -11.78
N GLN A 114 8.06 -14.85 -12.25
CA GLN A 114 7.24 -13.97 -11.42
C GLN A 114 6.02 -14.72 -10.87
N LEU A 115 5.34 -15.51 -11.72
CA LEU A 115 4.19 -16.31 -11.28
C LEU A 115 4.59 -17.35 -10.23
N LYS A 116 5.73 -18.04 -10.42
CA LYS A 116 6.27 -18.97 -9.41
C LYS A 116 6.53 -18.28 -8.08
N ARG A 117 7.21 -17.13 -8.10
CA ARG A 117 7.46 -16.33 -6.89
C ARG A 117 6.16 -15.94 -6.19
N GLN A 118 5.16 -15.47 -6.94
CA GLN A 118 3.84 -15.13 -6.37
C GLN A 118 3.17 -16.34 -5.70
N ILE A 119 3.23 -17.52 -6.32
CA ILE A 119 2.68 -18.75 -5.75
C ILE A 119 3.42 -19.11 -4.47
N GLU A 120 4.75 -19.11 -4.49
CA GLU A 120 5.60 -19.42 -3.33
C GLU A 120 5.34 -18.47 -2.15
N GLU A 121 5.30 -17.16 -2.41
CA GLU A 121 4.99 -16.13 -1.42
C GLU A 121 3.59 -16.33 -0.82
N LYS A 122 2.58 -16.60 -1.64
CA LYS A 122 1.22 -16.87 -1.18
C LYS A 122 1.16 -18.14 -0.34
N CYS A 123 1.82 -19.21 -0.76
CA CYS A 123 1.90 -20.45 0.01
C CYS A 123 2.60 -20.22 1.35
N ALA A 124 3.71 -19.49 1.38
CA ALA A 124 4.42 -19.16 2.62
C ALA A 124 3.56 -18.32 3.57
N ALA A 125 2.83 -17.32 3.05
CA ALA A 125 1.92 -16.50 3.84
C ALA A 125 0.79 -17.34 4.47
N ILE A 126 0.18 -18.25 3.72
CA ILE A 126 -0.87 -19.15 4.23
C ILE A 126 -0.31 -20.07 5.33
N LYS A 127 0.88 -20.65 5.12
CA LYS A 127 1.54 -21.51 6.13
C LYS A 127 1.81 -20.73 7.41
N LEU A 128 2.31 -19.50 7.31
CA LEU A 128 2.58 -18.65 8.46
C LEU A 128 1.28 -18.29 9.20
N GLN A 129 0.23 -17.92 8.47
CA GLN A 129 -1.08 -17.64 9.07
C GLN A 129 -1.64 -18.84 9.82
N LEU A 130 -1.53 -20.04 9.24
CA LEU A 130 -1.98 -21.27 9.91
C LEU A 130 -1.15 -21.55 11.17
N ALA A 131 0.17 -21.42 11.10
CA ALA A 131 1.04 -21.61 12.26
C ALA A 131 0.72 -20.63 13.39
N ASN A 132 0.41 -19.38 13.07
CA ASN A 132 0.01 -18.38 14.06
C ASN A 132 -1.34 -18.74 14.71
N LYS A 133 -2.33 -19.13 13.91
CA LYS A 133 -3.63 -19.59 14.44
C LYS A 133 -3.52 -20.79 15.37
N ILE A 134 -2.63 -21.73 15.05
CA ILE A 134 -2.36 -22.89 15.91
C ILE A 134 -1.78 -22.42 17.26
N LYS A 135 -0.77 -21.55 17.23
CA LYS A 135 -0.18 -20.99 18.46
C LYS A 135 -1.21 -20.23 19.28
N GLU A 136 -2.03 -19.38 18.66
CA GLU A 136 -3.12 -18.66 19.32
C GLU A 136 -4.10 -19.64 19.98
N ALA A 137 -4.52 -20.69 19.28
CA ALA A 137 -5.40 -21.71 19.82
C ALA A 137 -4.77 -22.46 21.00
N GLU A 138 -3.48 -22.79 20.94
CA GLU A 138 -2.75 -23.42 22.06
C GLU A 138 -2.70 -22.50 23.28
N THR A 139 -2.43 -21.20 23.09
CA THR A 139 -2.43 -20.23 24.20
C THR A 139 -3.79 -20.09 24.85
N LEU A 140 -4.88 -20.08 24.07
CA LEU A 140 -6.24 -20.01 24.60
C LEU A 140 -6.62 -21.28 25.37
N ARG A 141 -6.23 -22.46 24.85
CA ARG A 141 -6.47 -23.73 25.55
C ARG A 141 -5.73 -23.79 26.88
N GLU A 142 -4.51 -23.28 26.93
CA GLU A 142 -3.73 -23.25 28.16
C GLU A 142 -4.32 -22.26 29.17
N ALA A 143 -4.77 -21.08 28.72
CA ALA A 143 -5.47 -20.12 29.57
C ALA A 143 -6.75 -20.73 30.19
N ASP A 144 -7.60 -21.36 29.37
CA ASP A 144 -8.82 -22.04 29.82
C ASP A 144 -8.51 -23.15 30.85
N ARG A 145 -7.45 -23.93 30.60
CA ARG A 145 -6.98 -24.96 31.54
C ARG A 145 -6.62 -24.36 32.90
N LEU A 146 -5.92 -23.22 32.91
CA LEU A 146 -5.51 -22.53 34.14
C LEU A 146 -6.71 -21.92 34.87
N ASP A 147 -7.65 -21.33 34.14
CA ASP A 147 -8.87 -20.76 34.72
C ASP A 147 -9.71 -21.83 35.40
N LEU A 148 -9.95 -22.97 34.75
CA LEU A 148 -10.66 -24.11 35.34
C LEU A 148 -9.95 -24.67 36.57
N ALA A 149 -8.61 -24.75 36.54
CA ALA A 149 -7.84 -25.18 37.70
C ALA A 149 -7.97 -24.18 38.87
N SER A 150 -7.95 -22.89 38.58
CA SER A 150 -8.10 -21.83 39.57
C SER A 150 -9.49 -21.82 40.21
N GLU A 151 -10.55 -21.98 39.41
CA GLU A 151 -11.92 -22.08 39.91
C GLU A 151 -12.09 -23.30 40.82
N ARG A 152 -11.53 -24.44 40.40
CA ARG A 152 -11.57 -25.66 41.21
C ARG A 152 -10.91 -25.43 42.56
N GLU A 153 -9.73 -24.80 42.58
CA GLU A 153 -9.03 -24.49 43.82
C GLU A 153 -9.84 -23.51 44.68
N GLN A 154 -10.39 -22.45 44.11
CA GLN A 154 -11.24 -21.50 44.83
C GLN A 154 -12.46 -22.18 45.47
N ARG A 155 -13.13 -23.10 44.75
CA ARG A 155 -14.25 -23.88 45.29
C ARG A 155 -13.81 -24.76 46.47
N ILE A 156 -12.65 -25.40 46.37
CA ILE A 156 -12.09 -26.21 47.46
C ILE A 156 -11.77 -25.33 48.67
N GLN A 157 -11.10 -24.20 48.47
CA GLN A 157 -10.74 -23.25 49.53
C GLN A 157 -11.98 -22.68 50.22
N HIS A 158 -12.99 -22.28 49.44
CA HIS A 158 -14.26 -21.82 49.98
C HIS A 158 -14.96 -22.91 50.79
N SER A 159 -15.03 -24.14 50.28
CA SER A 159 -15.62 -25.28 51.00
C SER A 159 -14.89 -25.56 52.32
N LYS A 160 -13.55 -25.54 52.31
CA LYS A 160 -12.72 -25.69 53.52
C LYS A 160 -13.01 -24.58 54.53
N ALA A 161 -13.03 -23.32 54.09
CA ALA A 161 -13.35 -22.20 54.95
C ALA A 161 -14.75 -22.34 55.58
N MET A 162 -15.75 -22.72 54.79
CA MET A 162 -17.11 -22.95 55.30
C MET A 162 -17.19 -24.12 56.28
N ALA A 163 -16.42 -25.18 56.07
CA ALA A 163 -16.32 -26.27 57.03
C ALA A 163 -15.74 -25.81 58.37
N VAL A 164 -14.66 -25.01 58.35
CA VAL A 164 -14.07 -24.43 59.56
C VAL A 164 -15.08 -23.57 60.32
N TYR A 165 -15.81 -22.69 59.64
CA TYR A 165 -16.85 -21.88 60.29
C TYR A 165 -17.98 -22.73 60.88
N ARG A 166 -18.41 -23.78 60.18
CA ARG A 166 -19.44 -24.70 60.68
C ARG A 166 -18.98 -25.38 61.98
N ASP A 167 -17.76 -25.90 61.98
CA ASP A 167 -17.21 -26.63 63.12
C ASP A 167 -16.98 -25.71 64.32
N GLU A 168 -16.49 -24.49 64.09
CA GLU A 168 -16.32 -23.51 65.16
C GLU A 168 -17.66 -23.02 65.73
N ASN A 169 -18.66 -22.79 64.89
CA ASN A 169 -20.02 -22.46 65.34
C ASN A 169 -20.61 -23.59 66.19
N LYS A 170 -20.40 -24.85 65.79
CA LYS A 170 -20.82 -26.01 66.57
C LYS A 170 -20.10 -26.04 67.92
N ARG A 171 -18.77 -25.84 67.94
CA ARG A 171 -17.96 -25.78 69.17
C ARG A 171 -18.49 -24.72 70.14
N LEU A 172 -18.75 -23.51 69.63
CA LEU A 172 -19.31 -22.40 70.42
C LEU A 172 -20.70 -22.72 70.96
N MET A 173 -21.60 -23.27 70.14
CA MET A 173 -22.93 -23.67 70.61
C MET A 173 -22.86 -24.71 71.72
N GLU A 174 -22.02 -25.74 71.56
CA GLU A 174 -21.85 -26.77 72.59
C GLU A 174 -21.24 -26.18 73.87
N GLN A 175 -20.27 -25.27 73.76
CA GLN A 175 -19.70 -24.57 74.91
C GLN A 175 -20.78 -23.74 75.63
N SER A 176 -21.53 -22.90 74.91
CA SER A 176 -22.63 -22.12 75.48
C SER A 176 -23.74 -22.99 76.08
N TRP A 177 -23.93 -24.22 75.60
CA TRP A 177 -24.87 -25.16 76.19
C TRP A 177 -24.35 -25.74 77.51
N ARG A 178 -23.07 -26.12 77.57
CA ARG A 178 -22.40 -26.57 78.81
C ARG A 178 -22.40 -25.47 79.87
N ASP A 179 -22.05 -24.25 79.49
CA ASP A 179 -22.01 -23.10 80.40
C ASP A 179 -23.40 -22.83 80.98
N ARG A 180 -24.45 -22.79 80.14
CA ARG A 180 -25.84 -22.62 80.61
C ARG A 180 -26.33 -23.77 81.50
N ALA A 181 -25.89 -25.00 81.27
CA ALA A 181 -26.20 -26.12 82.15
C ALA A 181 -25.54 -25.96 83.52
N LEU A 182 -24.27 -25.52 83.55
CA LEU A 182 -23.52 -25.26 84.77
C LEU A 182 -24.12 -24.09 85.55
N THR A 183 -24.44 -22.97 84.90
CA THR A 183 -25.11 -21.83 85.53
C THR A 183 -26.43 -22.25 86.18
N ARG A 184 -27.29 -22.99 85.47
CA ARG A 184 -28.55 -23.49 86.03
C ARG A 184 -28.35 -24.42 87.23
N SER A 185 -27.32 -25.26 87.20
CA SER A 185 -26.97 -26.12 88.34
C SER A 185 -26.55 -25.29 89.55
N GLN A 186 -25.74 -24.26 89.34
CA GLN A 186 -25.28 -23.37 90.41
C GLN A 186 -26.44 -22.55 90.98
N GLU A 187 -27.29 -22.00 90.12
CA GLU A 187 -28.51 -21.29 90.52
C GLU A 187 -29.41 -22.18 91.39
N ALA A 188 -29.65 -23.43 90.97
CA ALA A 188 -30.45 -24.37 91.76
C ALA A 188 -29.83 -24.71 93.13
N LEU A 189 -28.50 -24.76 93.24
CA LEU A 189 -27.82 -24.92 94.53
C LEU A 189 -27.98 -23.67 95.40
N ASN A 190 -27.76 -22.49 94.83
CA ASN A 190 -27.91 -21.22 95.54
C ASN A 190 -29.36 -21.02 96.02
N GLU A 191 -30.37 -21.33 95.20
CA GLU A 191 -31.79 -21.29 95.57
C GLU A 191 -32.09 -22.23 96.75
N ARG A 192 -31.54 -23.45 96.74
CA ARG A 192 -31.67 -24.39 97.87
C ARG A 192 -31.05 -23.83 99.15
N GLU A 193 -29.90 -23.18 99.05
CA GLU A 193 -29.25 -22.53 100.20
C GLU A 193 -30.09 -21.35 100.72
N LEU A 194 -30.60 -20.49 99.84
CA LEU A 194 -31.46 -19.36 100.22
C LEU A 194 -32.76 -19.84 100.87
N LEU A 195 -33.38 -20.90 100.36
CA LEU A 195 -34.57 -21.53 100.96
C LEU A 195 -34.29 -22.06 102.37
N ARG A 196 -33.08 -22.57 102.65
CA ARG A 196 -32.68 -22.99 104.00
C ARG A 196 -32.58 -21.81 104.97
N LEU A 197 -32.12 -20.65 104.49
CA LEU A 197 -31.90 -19.46 105.32
C LEU A 197 -33.17 -18.61 105.49
N ASN A 198 -33.99 -18.47 104.46
CA ASN A 198 -35.23 -17.69 104.46
C ASN A 198 -36.34 -18.39 103.64
N PRO A 199 -37.04 -19.38 104.23
CA PRO A 199 -37.99 -20.22 103.49
C PRO A 199 -39.25 -19.47 103.03
N ILE A 200 -39.62 -18.36 103.68
CA ILE A 200 -40.86 -17.61 103.39
C ILE A 200 -40.63 -16.54 102.32
N ASN A 201 -39.45 -15.91 102.28
CA ASN A 201 -39.10 -14.86 101.33
C ASN A 201 -37.75 -15.16 100.64
N TRP A 202 -37.64 -16.37 100.07
CA TRP A 202 -36.40 -16.87 99.46
C TRP A 202 -35.95 -16.06 98.24
N SER A 203 -36.87 -15.38 97.56
CA SER A 203 -36.59 -14.46 96.44
C SER A 203 -36.26 -13.03 96.88
N GLY A 204 -36.35 -12.71 98.18
CA GLY A 204 -36.04 -11.39 98.75
C GLY A 204 -36.94 -10.25 98.26
N THR A 205 -38.08 -10.56 97.64
CA THR A 205 -38.98 -9.60 96.99
C THR A 205 -40.08 -9.04 97.88
N LEU A 206 -40.36 -9.66 99.03
CA LEU A 206 -41.25 -9.09 100.04
C LEU A 206 -40.47 -8.11 100.91
N LYS A 207 -40.87 -6.82 100.90
CA LYS A 207 -40.41 -5.79 101.83
C LYS A 207 -41.30 -5.75 103.06
#